data_AF-A0A5N7WKD8-F1
#
_entry.id   AF-A0A5N7WKD8-F1
#
_cell.length_a   1.000
_cell.length_b   1.000
_cell.length_c   1.000
_cell.angle_alpha   90.00
_cell.angle_beta   90.00
_cell.angle_gamma   90.00
#
_symmetry.space_group_name_H-M   'P 1'
#
loop_
_entity.id
_entity.type
_entity.pdbx_description
1 polymer ?
#
loop_
_entity_poly.entity_id
_entity_poly.type
_entity_poly.pdbx_seq_one_letter_code
_entity_poly.pdbx_strand_id
1 'polypeptide(L)'
;MPIAPTQRRPAQLQVNTAGAWKTVVTFDASDDVDATKVQEAVAALHQVDQKPNWRITTAASYPVPLRHLGRNTYGLWIDTKEPQ
;
A
#
# COMPACT_ATOMS: atom_id res chain seq x y z
N MET A 1 -34.16 -7.87 -2.15
CA MET A 1 -33.22 -7.37 -1.12
C MET A 1 -32.25 -6.44 -1.82
N PRO A 2 -32.05 -5.18 -1.39
CA PRO A 2 -30.99 -4.37 -1.96
C PRO A 2 -29.66 -4.91 -1.41
N ILE A 3 -28.83 -5.47 -2.29
CA ILE A 3 -27.42 -5.69 -2.00
C ILE A 3 -26.80 -4.31 -1.77
N ALA A 4 -26.28 -4.03 -0.58
CA ALA A 4 -25.54 -2.81 -0.34
C ALA A 4 -24.39 -2.77 -1.36
N PRO A 5 -24.17 -1.65 -2.08
CA PRO A 5 -23.04 -1.57 -3.00
C PRO A 5 -21.78 -1.78 -2.17
N THR A 6 -21.00 -2.82 -2.50
CA THR A 6 -19.67 -3.03 -1.93
C THR A 6 -18.88 -1.78 -2.23
N GLN A 7 -18.69 -0.93 -1.22
CA GLN A 7 -18.09 0.38 -1.41
C GLN A 7 -16.63 0.16 -1.80
N ARG A 8 -16.30 0.39 -3.07
CA ARG A 8 -14.93 0.28 -3.57
C ARG A 8 -14.05 1.25 -2.81
N ARG A 9 -12.87 0.78 -2.37
CA ARG A 9 -11.86 1.59 -1.70
C ARG A 9 -10.61 1.60 -2.57
N PRO A 10 -10.56 2.47 -3.60
CA PRO A 10 -9.43 2.49 -4.51
C PRO A 10 -8.15 2.90 -3.75
N ALA A 11 -7.12 2.08 -3.87
CA ALA A 11 -5.82 2.23 -3.25
C ALA A 11 -4.71 2.12 -4.29
N GLN A 12 -3.52 2.57 -3.91
CA GLN A 12 -2.34 2.61 -4.76
C GLN A 12 -1.14 2.04 -4.01
N LEU A 13 -0.39 1.15 -4.66
CA LEU A 13 0.97 0.83 -4.22
C LEU A 13 1.93 1.83 -4.84
N GLN A 14 2.76 2.43 -4.00
CA GLN A 14 3.80 3.36 -4.42
C GLN A 14 5.17 2.88 -3.94
N VAL A 15 6.17 3.10 -4.79
CA VAL A 15 7.58 2.79 -4.52
C VAL A 15 8.41 4.07 -4.54
N ASN A 16 9.42 4.13 -3.67
CA ASN A 16 10.42 5.19 -3.63
C ASN A 16 11.82 4.57 -3.62
N THR A 17 12.53 4.73 -4.74
CA THR A 17 13.90 4.24 -4.94
C THR A 17 14.96 5.35 -4.89
N ALA A 18 14.57 6.61 -5.07
CA ALA A 18 15.50 7.73 -5.26
C ALA A 18 14.94 9.08 -4.74
N GLY A 19 14.12 9.05 -3.69
CA GLY A 19 13.53 10.24 -3.05
C GLY A 19 12.16 10.66 -3.58
N ALA A 20 11.66 10.06 -4.68
CA ALA A 20 10.35 10.34 -5.24
C ALA A 20 9.45 9.09 -5.21
N TRP A 21 8.18 9.27 -4.83
CA TRP A 21 7.16 8.22 -4.83
C TRP A 21 6.55 8.06 -6.23
N LYS A 22 6.51 6.84 -6.74
CA LYS A 22 5.87 6.48 -8.02
C LYS A 22 4.83 5.41 -7.80
N THR A 23 3.68 5.55 -8.45
CA THR A 23 2.62 4.52 -8.43
C THR A 23 3.02 3.33 -9.29
N VAL A 24 2.98 2.14 -8.70
CA VAL A 24 3.28 0.86 -9.36
C VAL A 24 1.98 0.19 -9.81
N VAL A 25 0.98 0.16 -8.92
CA VAL A 25 -0.33 -0.44 -9.21
C VAL A 25 -1.43 0.27 -8.44
N THR A 26 -2.61 0.32 -9.05
CA THR A 26 -3.89 0.69 -8.43
C THR A 26 -4.73 -0.55 -8.22
N PHE A 27 -5.30 -0.72 -7.04
CA PHE A 27 -6.12 -1.88 -6.68
C PHE A 27 -7.29 -1.46 -5.79
N ASP A 28 -8.26 -2.35 -5.56
CA ASP A 28 -9.35 -2.12 -4.63
C ASP A 28 -8.98 -2.69 -3.25
N ALA A 29 -8.78 -1.83 -2.25
CA ALA A 29 -8.53 -2.24 -0.88
C ALA A 29 -9.78 -2.77 -0.16
N SER A 30 -10.95 -2.74 -0.80
CA SER A 30 -12.13 -3.50 -0.34
C SER A 30 -12.08 -4.97 -0.75
N ASP A 31 -11.18 -5.36 -1.66
CA ASP A 31 -10.90 -6.75 -1.97
C ASP A 31 -9.71 -7.24 -1.15
N ASP A 32 -9.99 -8.04 -0.11
CA ASP A 32 -8.96 -8.59 0.77
C ASP A 32 -7.94 -9.46 0.01
N VAL A 33 -8.35 -10.12 -1.09
CA VAL A 33 -7.46 -10.97 -1.88
C VAL A 33 -6.42 -10.12 -2.61
N ASP A 34 -6.86 -9.06 -3.28
CA ASP A 34 -5.95 -8.15 -3.98
C ASP A 34 -5.05 -7.38 -3.01
N ALA A 35 -5.62 -6.92 -1.89
CA ALA A 35 -4.86 -6.25 -0.84
C ALA A 35 -3.77 -7.17 -0.24
N THR A 36 -4.06 -8.46 -0.08
CA THR A 36 -3.11 -9.46 0.44
C THR A 36 -2.00 -9.74 -0.57
N LYS A 37 -2.35 -9.99 -1.84
CA LYS A 37 -1.37 -10.23 -2.91
C LYS A 37 -0.38 -9.08 -3.06
N VAL A 38 -0.87 -7.83 -2.98
CA VAL A 38 -0.01 -6.64 -3.05
C VAL A 38 0.99 -6.62 -1.89
N GLN A 39 0.54 -6.93 -0.67
CA GLN A 39 1.42 -6.95 0.51
C GLN A 39 2.46 -8.06 0.45
N GLU A 40 2.07 -9.26 0.03
CA GLU A 40 2.97 -10.41 -0.12
C GLU A 40 4.02 -10.15 -1.20
N ALA A 41 3.60 -9.61 -2.35
CA ALA A 41 4.51 -9.27 -3.45
C ALA A 41 5.57 -8.24 -3.02
N VAL A 42 5.17 -7.20 -2.29
CA VAL A 42 6.10 -6.19 -1.75
C VAL A 42 7.03 -6.79 -0.70
N ALA A 43 6.52 -7.66 0.18
CA ALA A 43 7.35 -8.35 1.16
C ALA A 43 8.44 -9.21 0.47
N ALA A 44 8.07 -9.94 -0.59
CA ALA A 44 9.02 -10.71 -1.39
C ALA A 44 10.05 -9.81 -2.10
N LEU A 45 9.62 -8.68 -2.68
CA LEU A 45 10.54 -7.71 -3.28
C LEU A 45 11.51 -7.12 -2.25
N HIS A 46 11.04 -6.81 -1.05
CA HIS A 46 11.88 -6.28 0.04
C HIS A 46 12.88 -7.32 0.56
N GLN A 47 12.57 -8.61 0.50
CA GLN A 47 13.54 -9.67 0.84
C GLN A 47 14.73 -9.71 -0.13
N VAL A 48 14.51 -9.34 -1.40
CA VAL A 48 15.55 -9.30 -2.43
C VAL A 48 16.33 -7.98 -2.38
N ASP A 49 15.64 -6.85 -2.22
CA ASP A 49 16.25 -5.52 -2.11
C ASP A 49 15.53 -4.66 -1.06
N GLN A 50 16.28 -4.28 -0.01
CA GLN A 50 15.79 -3.46 1.10
C GLN A 50 16.00 -1.96 0.88
N LYS A 51 16.57 -1.55 -0.26
CA LYS A 51 16.78 -0.13 -0.58
C LYS A 51 15.48 0.63 -0.87
N PRO A 52 14.51 0.07 -1.63
CA PRO A 52 13.28 0.78 -1.93
C PRO A 52 12.40 0.89 -0.68
N ASN A 53 11.76 2.04 -0.53
CA ASN A 53 10.64 2.19 0.40
C ASN A 53 9.32 2.00 -0.36
N TRP A 54 8.36 1.40 0.32
CA TRP A 54 7.06 1.03 -0.21
C TRP A 54 5.96 1.61 0.66
N ARG A 55 4.86 2.04 0.04
CA ARG A 55 3.67 2.44 0.78
C ARG A 55 2.41 2.11 0.01
N ILE A 56 1.34 1.85 0.76
CA ILE A 56 -0.01 1.77 0.23
C ILE A 56 -0.72 3.06 0.59
N THR A 57 -1.32 3.73 -0.37
CA THR A 57 -2.06 4.99 -0.16
C THR A 57 -3.48 4.90 -0.69
N THR A 58 -4.35 5.82 -0.25
CA THR A 58 -5.63 6.06 -0.94
C THR A 58 -5.40 6.58 -2.36
N ALA A 59 -6.35 6.33 -3.27
CA ALA A 59 -6.28 6.80 -4.66
C ALA A 59 -6.85 8.22 -4.87
N ALA A 60 -6.90 9.05 -3.81
CA ALA A 60 -7.37 10.43 -3.90
C ALA A 60 -6.28 11.36 -4.48
N SER A 61 -6.68 12.57 -4.93
CA SER A 61 -5.74 13.61 -5.37
C SER A 61 -4.68 13.96 -4.31
N TYR A 62 -5.02 13.78 -3.03
CA TYR A 62 -4.10 13.81 -1.90
C TYR A 62 -4.00 12.40 -1.30
N PRO A 63 -3.03 11.58 -1.76
CA PRO A 63 -2.91 10.20 -1.33
C PRO A 63 -2.49 10.14 0.14
N VAL A 64 -3.37 9.59 0.98
CA VAL A 64 -3.10 9.37 2.41
C VAL A 64 -2.43 8.01 2.56
N PRO A 65 -1.23 7.92 3.17
CA PRO A 65 -0.58 6.65 3.43
C PRO A 65 -1.38 5.84 4.44
N LEU A 66 -1.75 4.63 4.05
CA LEU A 66 -2.44 3.64 4.89
C LEU A 66 -1.42 2.71 5.54
N ARG A 67 -0.42 2.27 4.76
CA ARG A 67 0.65 1.38 5.23
C ARG A 67 1.98 1.77 4.63
N HIS A 68 3.04 1.54 5.39
CA HIS A 68 4.41 1.79 4.97
C HIS A 68 5.29 0.58 5.26
N LEU A 69 6.18 0.26 4.33
CA LEU A 69 7.19 -0.78 4.46
C LEU A 69 8.50 -0.26 3.87
N GLY A 70 9.56 -0.33 4.64
CA GLY A 70 10.88 0.08 4.22
C GLY A 70 11.93 -0.29 5.25
N ARG A 71 13.15 0.21 5.06
CA ARG A 71 14.29 -0.18 5.89
C ARG A 71 14.07 0.08 7.39
N ASN A 72 13.42 1.21 7.72
CA ASN A 72 13.14 1.59 9.11
C ASN A 72 12.02 0.76 9.76
N THR A 73 11.24 0.03 8.96
CA THR A 73 10.17 -0.85 9.44
C THR A 73 10.64 -2.30 9.64
N TYR A 74 11.92 -2.58 9.40
CA TYR A 74 12.50 -3.93 9.46
C TYR A 74 11.77 -4.95 8.57
N GLY A 75 11.19 -4.51 7.45
CA GLY A 75 10.41 -5.35 6.54
C GLY A 75 9.01 -5.70 7.04
N LEU A 76 8.53 -5.06 8.11
CA LEU A 76 7.15 -5.20 8.59
C LEU A 76 6.28 -4.08 8.04
N TRP A 77 5.06 -4.40 7.65
CA TRP A 77 4.07 -3.36 7.33
C TRP A 77 3.68 -2.61 8.61
N ILE A 78 3.87 -1.29 8.59
CA ILE A 78 3.40 -0.40 9.64
C ILE A 78 2.14 0.30 9.16
N ASP A 79 1.01 0.04 9.84
CA ASP A 79 -0.21 0.82 9.62
C ASP A 79 0.04 2.26 10.05
N THR A 80 -0.12 3.16 9.08
CA THR A 80 -0.01 4.59 9.30
C THR A 80 -1.38 5.08 9.72
N LYS A 81 -1.78 4.79 10.97
CA LYS A 81 -2.91 5.50 11.57
C LYS A 81 -2.45 6.93 11.79
N GLU A 82 -3.16 7.91 11.23
CA GLU A 82 -2.98 9.32 11.59
C GLU A 82 -3.00 9.46 13.13
N PRO A 83 -2.13 10.30 13.71
CA PRO A 83 -2.29 10.68 15.11
C PRO A 83 -3.65 11.35 15.27
N GLN A 84 -4.41 10.89 16.27
CA GLN A 84 -5.69 11.47 16.69
C GLN A 84 -5.60 12.97 16.96
#